data_AF-A0A1Y0T1Z9-F1
#
_entry.id   AF-A0A1Y0T1Z9-F1
#
_cell.length_a   1.000
_cell.length_b   1.000
_cell.length_c   1.000
_cell.angle_alpha   90.00
_cell.angle_beta   90.00
_cell.angle_gamma   90.00
#
_symmetry.space_group_name_H-M   'P 1'
#
loop_
_entity.id
_entity.type
_entity.pdbx_description
1 polymer ?
#
loop_
_entity_poly.entity_id
_entity_poly.type
_entity_poly.pdbx_seq_one_letter_code
_entity_poly.pdbx_strand_id
1 'polypeptide(L)'
;MPRQVRSEATRQKILDAAIEVFGEVGYAAAGWSTIIERTGMTKGALYHHFDSKESLASNIIEEGSDAILSAYRNVCKSSSPGLENIVHGSFTIVDVLGSDKMARAAAQLATALSGFNGAASRFYANLVLETAQEARRAAKEGDLRSDIDPDVLSASIVGAISGTRLIATAISSHGRIGDVTGDPFARLHQLWELLLPGVVADASLPYFQQFLRREVMRHTAAGASDDDAAGATEAD
;
A
#
# COMPACT_ATOMS: atom_id res chain seq x y z
N MET A 1 -27.70 15.95 13.77
CA MET A 1 -26.99 15.47 12.56
C MET A 1 -26.11 16.53 11.87
N PRO A 2 -26.46 17.83 11.69
CA PRO A 2 -25.59 18.77 10.97
C PRO A 2 -24.27 19.12 11.69
N ARG A 3 -24.25 19.06 13.03
CA ARG A 3 -23.03 19.31 13.83
C ARG A 3 -21.95 18.23 13.65
N GLN A 4 -22.37 16.98 13.46
CA GLN A 4 -21.47 15.82 13.31
C GLN A 4 -20.83 15.82 11.92
N VAL A 5 -21.64 16.04 10.87
CA VAL A 5 -21.15 16.18 9.49
C VAL A 5 -20.13 17.33 9.37
N ARG A 6 -20.38 18.47 10.02
CA ARG A 6 -19.44 19.59 10.03
C ARG A 6 -18.14 19.25 10.78
N SER A 7 -18.24 18.53 11.89
CA SER A 7 -17.08 18.08 12.67
C SER A 7 -16.21 17.10 11.89
N GLU A 8 -16.83 16.19 11.14
CA GLU A 8 -16.15 15.20 10.30
C GLU A 8 -15.46 15.85 9.10
N ALA A 9 -16.13 16.77 8.42
CA ALA A 9 -15.53 17.55 7.34
C ALA A 9 -14.33 18.38 7.83
N THR A 10 -14.40 18.93 9.04
CA THR A 10 -13.26 19.63 9.66
C THR A 10 -12.11 18.68 9.99
N ARG A 11 -12.41 17.49 10.55
CA ARG A 11 -11.40 16.47 10.83
C ARG A 11 -10.67 16.05 9.54
N GLN A 12 -11.41 15.83 8.45
CA GLN A 12 -10.82 15.46 7.15
C GLN A 12 -9.88 16.55 6.61
N LYS A 13 -10.28 17.83 6.72
CA LYS A 13 -9.42 18.96 6.32
C LYS A 13 -8.10 18.99 7.08
N ILE A 14 -8.11 18.64 8.36
CA ILE A 14 -6.89 18.59 9.18
C ILE A 14 -5.99 17.44 8.72
N LEU A 15 -6.56 16.26 8.45
CA LEU A 15 -5.81 15.11 7.93
C LEU A 15 -5.18 15.43 6.57
N ASP A 16 -5.96 16.03 5.66
CA ASP A 16 -5.48 16.41 4.33
C ASP A 16 -4.30 17.39 4.40
N ALA A 17 -4.41 18.45 5.22
CA ALA A 17 -3.31 19.40 5.42
C ALA A 17 -2.06 18.73 6.02
N ALA A 18 -2.24 17.75 6.91
CA ALA A 18 -1.13 17.01 7.49
C ALA A 18 -0.46 16.09 6.47
N ILE A 19 -1.25 15.41 5.63
CA ILE A 19 -0.74 14.59 4.53
C ILE A 19 0.14 15.42 3.60
N GLU A 20 -0.30 16.62 3.22
CA GLU A 20 0.48 17.54 2.39
C GLU A 20 1.80 17.91 3.07
N VAL A 21 1.75 18.39 4.31
CA VAL A 21 2.95 18.81 5.05
C VAL A 21 3.92 17.64 5.26
N PHE A 22 3.41 16.45 5.61
CA PHE A 22 4.25 15.25 5.74
C PHE A 22 4.86 14.82 4.41
N GLY A 23 4.14 14.98 3.29
CA GLY A 23 4.64 14.69 1.95
C GLY A 23 5.74 15.65 1.50
N GLU A 24 5.64 16.93 1.87
CA GLU A 24 6.60 17.97 1.47
C GLU A 24 7.93 17.90 2.22
N VAL A 25 7.88 17.79 3.56
CA VAL A 25 9.08 17.90 4.41
C VAL A 25 9.42 16.63 5.18
N GLY A 26 8.58 15.60 5.09
CA GLY A 26 8.70 14.38 5.90
C GLY A 26 8.17 14.55 7.33
N TYR A 27 7.79 13.44 7.96
CA TYR A 27 7.20 13.44 9.31
C TYR A 27 8.09 14.10 10.38
N ALA A 28 9.40 13.86 10.34
CA ALA A 28 10.32 14.35 11.35
C ALA A 28 10.44 15.88 11.34
N ALA A 29 10.57 16.48 10.14
CA ALA A 29 10.71 17.92 9.98
C ALA A 29 9.37 18.68 10.01
N ALA A 30 8.24 17.98 9.82
CA ALA A 30 6.92 18.59 9.89
C ALA A 30 6.64 19.18 11.27
N GLY A 31 6.41 20.49 11.30
CA GLY A 31 6.04 21.25 12.49
C GLY A 31 4.53 21.28 12.70
N TRP A 32 4.10 21.14 13.95
CA TRP A 32 2.68 21.25 14.33
C TRP A 32 2.08 22.61 13.94
N SER A 33 2.83 23.69 14.11
CA SER A 33 2.40 25.04 13.71
C SER A 33 2.18 25.16 12.21
N THR A 34 3.05 24.54 11.40
CA THR A 34 2.92 24.53 9.92
C THR A 34 1.64 23.83 9.49
N ILE A 35 1.28 22.72 10.15
CA ILE A 35 0.02 22.02 9.90
C ILE A 35 -1.17 22.93 10.26
N ILE A 36 -1.13 23.59 11.42
CA ILE A 36 -2.19 24.55 11.83
C ILE A 36 -2.33 25.66 10.78
N GLU A 37 -1.23 26.28 10.35
CA GLU A 37 -1.23 27.33 9.34
C GLU A 37 -1.84 26.84 8.02
N ARG A 38 -1.47 25.64 7.57
CA ARG A 38 -2.01 25.03 6.34
C ARG A 38 -3.52 24.81 6.40
N THR A 39 -4.07 24.47 7.57
CA THR A 39 -5.53 24.32 7.73
C THR A 39 -6.31 25.64 7.68
N GLY A 40 -5.65 26.78 7.94
CA GLY A 40 -6.30 28.07 8.15
C GLY A 40 -7.20 28.13 9.39
N MET A 41 -7.13 27.13 10.28
CA MET A 41 -7.94 27.03 11.48
C MET A 41 -7.25 27.68 12.69
N THR A 42 -8.03 27.99 13.73
CA THR A 42 -7.45 28.39 15.01
C THR A 42 -6.79 27.20 15.70
N LYS A 43 -5.73 27.47 16.45
CA LYS A 43 -5.03 26.46 17.27
C LYS A 43 -6.01 25.65 18.12
N GLY A 44 -6.92 26.32 18.85
CA GLY A 44 -7.90 25.65 19.72
C GLY A 44 -8.88 24.75 18.97
N ALA A 45 -9.28 25.10 17.74
CA ALA A 45 -10.15 24.25 16.93
C ALA A 45 -9.43 22.97 16.48
N LEU A 46 -8.14 23.04 16.17
CA LEU A 46 -7.36 21.87 15.77
C LEU A 46 -7.07 20.93 16.95
N TYR A 47 -6.74 21.48 18.13
CA TYR A 47 -6.59 20.69 19.37
C TYR A 47 -7.88 19.98 19.80
N HIS A 48 -9.06 20.44 19.37
CA HIS A 48 -10.30 19.73 19.65
C HIS A 48 -10.41 18.40 18.87
N HIS A 49 -9.70 18.27 17.75
CA HIS A 49 -9.70 17.08 16.90
C HIS A 49 -8.48 16.20 17.13
N PHE A 50 -7.29 16.80 17.33
CA PHE A 50 -6.04 16.07 17.48
C PHE A 50 -5.14 16.74 18.51
N ASP A 51 -4.72 15.96 19.51
CA ASP A 51 -3.91 16.46 20.63
C ASP A 51 -2.42 16.61 20.28
N SER A 52 -1.96 15.94 19.22
CA SER A 52 -0.55 15.96 18.82
C SER A 52 -0.30 15.55 17.36
N LYS A 53 0.93 15.79 16.89
CA LYS A 53 1.42 15.33 15.57
C LYS A 53 1.38 13.81 15.47
N GLU A 54 1.72 13.12 16.55
CA GLU A 54 1.71 11.66 16.66
C GLU A 54 0.29 11.10 16.55
N SER A 55 -0.68 11.75 17.21
CA SER A 55 -2.10 11.38 17.13
C SER A 55 -2.62 11.53 15.70
N LEU A 56 -2.25 12.62 15.03
CA LEU A 56 -2.62 12.89 13.65
C LEU A 56 -2.03 11.85 12.68
N ALA A 57 -0.73 11.54 12.82
CA ALA A 57 -0.09 10.50 12.03
C ALA A 57 -0.70 9.11 12.28
N SER A 58 -1.06 8.79 13.53
CA SER A 58 -1.72 7.52 13.86
C SER A 58 -3.07 7.39 13.16
N ASN A 59 -3.87 8.46 13.13
CA ASN A 59 -5.17 8.45 12.46
C ASN A 59 -5.03 8.29 10.93
N ILE A 60 -4.05 8.97 10.32
CA ILE A 60 -3.73 8.80 8.89
C ILE A 60 -3.35 7.34 8.61
N ILE A 61 -2.48 6.77 9.44
CA ILE A 61 -2.06 5.36 9.30
C ILE A 61 -3.29 4.45 9.39
N GLU A 62 -4.13 4.62 10.41
CA GLU A 62 -5.31 3.77 10.62
C GLU A 62 -6.25 3.82 9.42
N GLU A 63 -6.69 5.01 9.00
CA GLU A 63 -7.63 5.18 7.89
C GLU A 63 -7.09 4.65 6.56
N GLY A 64 -5.86 5.01 6.21
CA GLY A 64 -5.28 4.54 4.95
C GLY A 64 -4.94 3.05 4.98
N SER A 65 -4.52 2.52 6.13
CA SER A 65 -4.27 1.08 6.30
C SER A 65 -5.55 0.26 6.20
N ASP A 66 -6.68 0.78 6.68
CA ASP A 66 -7.97 0.12 6.56
C ASP A 66 -8.42 0.02 5.11
N ALA A 67 -8.17 1.04 4.29
CA ALA A 67 -8.43 0.99 2.85
C ALA A 67 -7.59 -0.11 2.17
N ILE A 68 -6.29 -0.17 2.47
CA ILE A 68 -5.36 -1.17 1.93
C ILE A 68 -5.77 -2.59 2.33
N LEU A 69 -5.98 -2.84 3.63
CA LEU A 69 -6.36 -4.15 4.16
C LEU A 69 -7.74 -4.57 3.63
N SER A 70 -8.70 -3.64 3.55
CA SER A 70 -10.04 -3.96 3.03
C SER A 70 -9.99 -4.37 1.56
N ALA A 71 -9.19 -3.69 0.74
CA ALA A 71 -8.98 -4.05 -0.66
C ALA A 71 -8.33 -5.43 -0.79
N TYR A 72 -7.28 -5.71 -0.01
CA TYR A 72 -6.62 -7.02 0.01
C TYR A 72 -7.58 -8.14 0.43
N ARG A 73 -8.34 -7.94 1.52
CA ARG A 73 -9.36 -8.92 1.98
C ARG A 73 -10.44 -9.14 0.93
N ASN A 74 -10.85 -8.10 0.21
CA ASN A 74 -11.88 -8.24 -0.82
C ASN A 74 -11.43 -9.14 -1.97
N VAL A 75 -10.16 -9.08 -2.36
CA VAL A 75 -9.54 -10.04 -3.29
C VAL A 75 -9.58 -11.46 -2.71
N CYS A 76 -9.16 -11.61 -1.45
CA CYS A 76 -9.04 -12.93 -0.81
C CYS A 76 -10.39 -13.61 -0.51
N LYS A 77 -11.52 -12.89 -0.61
CA LYS A 77 -12.87 -13.50 -0.49
C LYS A 77 -13.23 -14.41 -1.65
N SER A 78 -12.48 -14.36 -2.75
CA SER A 78 -12.73 -15.22 -3.91
C SER A 78 -12.50 -16.70 -3.57
N SER A 79 -13.12 -17.59 -4.35
CA SER A 79 -12.82 -19.03 -4.26
C SER A 79 -11.52 -19.41 -4.96
N SER A 80 -10.76 -18.44 -5.50
CA SER A 80 -9.48 -18.69 -6.16
C SER A 80 -8.44 -19.31 -5.19
N PRO A 81 -7.44 -20.03 -5.73
CA PRO A 81 -6.32 -20.55 -4.96
C PRO A 81 -5.62 -19.49 -4.11
N GLY A 82 -5.09 -19.90 -2.96
CA GLY A 82 -4.46 -18.98 -1.99
C GLY A 82 -3.31 -18.19 -2.60
N LEU A 83 -2.48 -18.82 -3.43
CA LEU A 83 -1.35 -18.12 -4.06
C LEU A 83 -1.82 -17.11 -5.12
N GLU A 84 -2.92 -17.38 -5.83
CA GLU A 84 -3.52 -16.38 -6.73
C GLU A 84 -3.99 -15.16 -5.96
N ASN A 85 -4.64 -15.37 -4.81
CA ASN A 85 -5.09 -14.28 -3.95
C ASN A 85 -3.92 -13.41 -3.45
N ILE A 86 -2.79 -14.02 -3.10
CA ILE A 86 -1.59 -13.27 -2.67
C ILE A 86 -1.03 -12.45 -3.83
N VAL A 87 -0.86 -13.06 -5.01
CA VAL A 87 -0.32 -12.37 -6.20
C VAL A 87 -1.26 -11.24 -6.60
N HIS A 88 -2.54 -11.52 -6.85
CA HIS A 88 -3.52 -10.50 -7.25
C HIS A 88 -3.68 -9.41 -6.18
N GLY A 89 -3.79 -9.81 -4.91
CA GLY A 89 -3.91 -8.87 -3.79
C GLY A 89 -2.71 -7.94 -3.67
N SER A 90 -1.50 -8.40 -4.01
CA SER A 90 -0.32 -7.52 -4.04
C SER A 90 -0.41 -6.43 -5.11
N PHE A 91 -0.97 -6.74 -6.29
CA PHE A 91 -1.20 -5.75 -7.35
C PHE A 91 -2.31 -4.76 -6.95
N THR A 92 -3.39 -5.25 -6.33
CA THR A 92 -4.45 -4.39 -5.78
C THR A 92 -3.93 -3.40 -4.75
N ILE A 93 -2.98 -3.80 -3.90
CA ILE A 93 -2.33 -2.86 -2.96
C ILE A 93 -1.62 -1.75 -3.74
N VAL A 94 -0.92 -2.07 -4.84
CA VAL A 94 -0.27 -1.07 -5.68
C VAL A 94 -1.29 -0.11 -6.31
N ASP A 95 -2.42 -0.61 -6.82
CA ASP A 95 -3.51 0.23 -7.37
C ASP A 95 -4.05 1.22 -6.32
N VAL A 96 -4.34 0.72 -5.11
CA VAL A 96 -4.88 1.54 -4.01
C VAL A 96 -3.88 2.63 -3.63
N LEU A 97 -2.60 2.31 -3.54
CA LEU A 97 -1.55 3.29 -3.24
C LEU A 97 -1.33 4.30 -4.40
N GLY A 98 -1.67 3.91 -5.63
CA GLY A 98 -1.64 4.75 -6.82
C GLY A 98 -2.79 5.74 -6.89
N SER A 99 -4.00 5.33 -6.48
CA SER A 99 -5.23 6.12 -6.61
C SER A 99 -5.66 6.86 -5.34
N ASP A 100 -5.30 6.38 -4.15
CA ASP A 100 -5.72 6.95 -2.87
C ASP A 100 -4.55 7.65 -2.14
N LYS A 101 -4.68 8.98 -1.98
CA LYS A 101 -3.70 9.82 -1.27
C LYS A 101 -3.55 9.44 0.21
N MET A 102 -4.64 9.06 0.87
CA MET A 102 -4.67 8.68 2.28
C MET A 102 -3.94 7.34 2.45
N ALA A 103 -4.26 6.35 1.64
CA ALA A 103 -3.57 5.06 1.64
C ALA A 103 -2.07 5.22 1.36
N ARG A 104 -1.72 6.07 0.39
CA ARG A 104 -0.33 6.41 0.08
C ARG A 104 0.41 7.00 1.27
N ALA A 105 -0.18 8.01 1.92
CA ALA A 105 0.41 8.66 3.09
C ALA A 105 0.52 7.71 4.28
N ALA A 106 -0.51 6.89 4.52
CA ALA A 106 -0.52 5.87 5.56
C ALA A 106 0.62 4.87 5.39
N ALA A 107 0.83 4.33 4.18
CA ALA A 107 1.93 3.40 3.92
C ALA A 107 3.33 4.04 4.14
N GLN A 108 3.49 5.31 3.75
CA GLN A 108 4.74 6.04 3.97
C GLN A 108 5.01 6.30 5.46
N LEU A 109 4.00 6.77 6.19
CA LEU A 109 4.10 7.00 7.64
C LEU A 109 4.29 5.69 8.40
N ALA A 110 3.58 4.62 8.03
CA ALA A 110 3.72 3.32 8.64
C ALA A 110 5.15 2.78 8.47
N THR A 111 5.75 2.95 7.28
CA THR A 111 7.16 2.59 7.05
C THR A 111 8.08 3.40 7.96
N ALA A 112 7.94 4.73 7.95
CA ALA A 112 8.80 5.65 8.71
C ALA A 112 8.68 5.49 10.23
N LEU A 113 7.53 5.03 10.73
CA LEU A 113 7.20 4.95 12.16
C LEU A 113 7.00 3.52 12.66
N SER A 114 7.35 2.51 11.85
CA SER A 114 7.11 1.08 12.12
C SER A 114 7.54 0.61 13.52
N GLY A 115 8.66 1.11 14.03
CA GLY A 115 9.20 0.79 15.37
C GLY A 115 8.75 1.71 16.51
N PHE A 116 7.96 2.75 16.23
CA PHE A 116 7.66 3.83 17.19
C PHE A 116 6.18 4.20 17.26
N ASN A 117 5.33 3.62 16.41
CA ASN A 117 3.91 3.93 16.34
C ASN A 117 3.06 2.65 16.34
N GLY A 118 2.12 2.56 17.29
CA GLY A 118 1.28 1.37 17.46
C GLY A 118 0.34 1.09 16.29
N ALA A 119 -0.15 2.11 15.58
CA ALA A 119 -0.95 1.91 14.38
C ALA A 119 -0.12 1.31 13.24
N ALA A 120 1.11 1.81 13.06
CA ALA A 120 2.04 1.25 12.08
C ALA A 120 2.35 -0.23 12.37
N SER A 121 2.65 -0.57 13.63
CA SER A 121 2.90 -1.95 14.03
C SER A 121 1.70 -2.87 13.80
N ARG A 122 0.48 -2.39 14.12
CA ARG A 122 -0.76 -3.15 13.86
C ARG A 122 -1.02 -3.36 12.37
N PHE A 123 -0.79 -2.35 11.54
CA PHE A 123 -0.97 -2.46 10.09
C PHE A 123 -0.12 -3.59 9.51
N TYR A 124 1.20 -3.58 9.76
CA TYR A 124 2.07 -4.63 9.24
C TYR A 124 1.78 -6.01 9.84
N ALA A 125 1.46 -6.07 11.14
CA ALA A 125 1.07 -7.33 11.76
C ALA A 125 -0.18 -7.94 11.09
N ASN A 126 -1.21 -7.13 10.84
CA ASN A 126 -2.44 -7.58 10.17
C ASN A 126 -2.16 -8.02 8.73
N LEU A 127 -1.37 -7.24 7.98
CA LEU A 127 -1.03 -7.58 6.60
C LEU A 127 -0.28 -8.92 6.52
N VAL A 128 0.69 -9.15 7.40
CA VAL A 128 1.41 -10.44 7.49
C VAL A 128 0.46 -11.59 7.85
N LEU A 129 -0.43 -11.39 8.82
CA LEU A 129 -1.38 -12.42 9.24
C LEU A 129 -2.35 -12.81 8.13
N GLU A 130 -2.84 -11.85 7.36
CA GLU A 130 -3.74 -12.09 6.23
C GLU A 130 -3.01 -12.80 5.08
N THR A 131 -1.80 -12.37 4.74
CA THR A 131 -0.98 -13.07 3.75
C THR A 131 -0.61 -14.48 4.22
N ALA A 132 -0.42 -14.71 5.53
CA ALA A 132 -0.15 -16.04 6.11
C ALA A 132 -1.35 -16.97 6.00
N GLN A 133 -2.57 -16.45 6.13
CA GLN A 133 -3.77 -17.23 5.93
C GLN A 133 -3.83 -17.81 4.51
N GLU A 134 -3.58 -16.97 3.49
CA GLU A 134 -3.59 -17.40 2.10
C GLU A 134 -2.38 -18.29 1.75
N ALA A 135 -1.21 -18.04 2.34
CA ALA A 135 -0.04 -18.89 2.13
C ALA A 135 -0.25 -20.30 2.69
N ARG A 136 -0.86 -20.41 3.88
CA ARG A 136 -1.23 -21.73 4.45
C ARG A 136 -2.29 -22.44 3.61
N ARG A 137 -3.19 -21.68 2.97
CA ARG A 137 -4.16 -22.23 2.02
C ARG A 137 -3.45 -22.79 0.77
N ALA A 138 -2.56 -22.00 0.17
CA ALA A 138 -1.75 -22.44 -0.97
C ALA A 138 -0.91 -23.70 -0.67
N ALA A 139 -0.35 -23.81 0.54
CA ALA A 139 0.35 -25.02 0.98
C ALA A 139 -0.58 -26.25 1.02
N LYS A 140 -1.82 -26.10 1.51
CA LYS A 140 -2.81 -27.19 1.53
C LYS A 140 -3.31 -27.56 0.13
N GLU A 141 -3.34 -26.60 -0.78
CA GLU A 141 -3.70 -26.81 -2.20
C GLU A 141 -2.56 -27.49 -2.98
N GLY A 142 -1.35 -27.56 -2.41
CA GLY A 142 -0.17 -28.17 -3.03
C GLY A 142 0.56 -27.23 -3.99
N ASP A 143 0.22 -25.94 -3.98
CA ASP A 143 0.81 -24.94 -4.87
C ASP A 143 2.17 -24.44 -4.38
N LEU A 144 2.46 -24.57 -3.07
CA LEU A 144 3.77 -24.25 -2.51
C LEU A 144 4.65 -25.49 -2.44
N ARG A 145 5.97 -25.29 -2.60
CA ARG A 145 6.95 -26.34 -2.32
C ARG A 145 6.85 -26.78 -0.85
N SER A 146 7.13 -28.06 -0.60
CA SER A 146 6.99 -28.67 0.72
C SER A 146 8.02 -28.19 1.76
N ASP A 147 9.11 -27.57 1.32
CA ASP A 147 10.17 -27.00 2.15
C ASP A 147 9.90 -25.55 2.59
N ILE A 148 8.79 -24.95 2.16
CA ILE A 148 8.45 -23.56 2.45
C ILE A 148 7.53 -23.48 3.66
N ASP A 149 7.96 -22.72 4.66
CA ASP A 149 7.11 -22.31 5.78
C ASP A 149 6.19 -21.16 5.33
N PRO A 150 4.85 -21.32 5.35
CA PRO A 150 3.91 -20.28 4.95
C PRO A 150 4.06 -18.98 5.74
N ASP A 151 4.36 -19.04 7.04
CA ASP A 151 4.46 -17.85 7.89
C ASP A 151 5.71 -17.04 7.55
N VAL A 152 6.83 -17.72 7.27
CA VAL A 152 8.07 -17.08 6.81
C VAL A 152 7.90 -16.50 5.42
N LEU A 153 7.23 -17.23 4.50
CA LEU A 153 6.92 -16.75 3.16
C LEU A 153 6.11 -15.45 3.21
N SER A 154 5.07 -15.39 4.02
CA SER A 154 4.19 -14.22 4.12
C SER A 154 4.90 -12.99 4.65
N ALA A 155 5.69 -13.13 5.72
CA ALA A 155 6.52 -12.02 6.22
C ALA A 155 7.52 -11.53 5.15
N SER A 156 8.11 -12.46 4.39
CA SER A 156 9.09 -12.16 3.34
C SER A 156 8.44 -11.43 2.15
N ILE A 157 7.26 -11.86 1.71
CA ILE A 157 6.49 -11.22 0.63
C ILE A 157 6.09 -9.81 1.05
N VAL A 158 5.51 -9.63 2.24
CA VAL A 158 5.09 -8.31 2.74
C VAL A 158 6.28 -7.36 2.84
N GLY A 159 7.42 -7.85 3.35
CA GLY A 159 8.66 -7.08 3.40
C GLY A 159 9.16 -6.68 2.01
N ALA A 160 9.18 -7.61 1.06
CA ALA A 160 9.66 -7.36 -0.30
C ALA A 160 8.75 -6.40 -1.10
N ILE A 161 7.43 -6.51 -0.96
CA ILE A 161 6.47 -5.57 -1.57
C ILE A 161 6.66 -4.17 -0.96
N SER A 162 6.76 -4.07 0.36
CA SER A 162 6.98 -2.79 1.05
C SER A 162 8.31 -2.14 0.61
N GLY A 163 9.37 -2.93 0.48
CA GLY A 163 10.68 -2.47 0.03
C GLY A 163 10.72 -2.02 -1.44
N THR A 164 9.86 -2.60 -2.29
CA THR A 164 9.78 -2.24 -3.71
C THR A 164 9.45 -0.76 -3.91
N ARG A 165 8.47 -0.25 -3.15
CA ARG A 165 8.06 1.15 -3.21
C ARG A 165 9.11 2.08 -2.60
N LEU A 166 9.73 1.67 -1.49
CA LEU A 166 10.82 2.43 -0.86
C LEU A 166 11.96 2.66 -1.85
N ILE A 167 12.38 1.60 -2.55
CA ILE A 167 13.44 1.69 -3.56
C ILE A 167 12.98 2.56 -4.73
N ALA A 168 11.77 2.34 -5.27
CA ALA A 168 11.23 3.13 -6.38
C ALA A 168 11.21 4.64 -6.07
N THR A 169 10.79 5.03 -4.86
CA THR A 169 10.81 6.43 -4.41
C THR A 169 12.23 6.96 -4.19
N ALA A 170 13.15 6.14 -3.67
CA ALA A 170 14.52 6.58 -3.41
C ALA A 170 15.34 6.79 -4.70
N ILE A 171 15.08 5.98 -5.73
CA ILE A 171 15.82 6.02 -7.00
C ILE A 171 15.11 6.85 -8.07
N SER A 172 13.89 7.34 -7.84
CA SER A 172 13.15 8.14 -8.83
C SER A 172 13.92 9.41 -9.24
N SER A 173 14.74 9.97 -8.34
CA SER A 173 15.69 11.05 -8.61
C SER A 173 16.94 10.64 -9.39
N HIS A 174 17.25 9.34 -9.44
CA HIS A 174 18.40 8.75 -10.11
C HIS A 174 18.04 8.09 -11.46
N GLY A 175 16.77 8.14 -11.90
CA GLY A 175 16.31 7.49 -13.13
C GLY A 175 16.27 5.96 -13.01
N ARG A 176 16.93 5.24 -13.93
CA ARG A 176 17.09 3.77 -13.90
C ARG A 176 18.44 3.39 -13.32
N ILE A 177 18.47 2.48 -12.34
CA ILE A 177 19.69 1.76 -11.94
C ILE A 177 19.69 0.40 -12.64
N GLY A 178 20.24 0.33 -13.85
CA GLY A 178 20.20 -0.88 -14.68
C GLY A 178 18.77 -1.25 -15.11
N ASP A 179 18.32 -2.48 -14.78
CA ASP A 179 16.97 -2.99 -15.05
C ASP A 179 15.93 -2.66 -13.96
N VAL A 180 16.34 -1.94 -12.91
CA VAL A 180 15.46 -1.49 -11.85
C VAL A 180 14.63 -0.30 -12.34
N THR A 181 13.33 -0.51 -12.48
CA THR A 181 12.34 0.51 -12.89
C THR A 181 11.78 1.28 -11.69
N GLY A 182 11.38 2.54 -11.90
CA GLY A 182 10.63 3.33 -10.92
C GLY A 182 9.14 3.02 -10.89
N ASP A 183 8.63 2.31 -11.90
CA ASP A 183 7.21 1.91 -11.97
C ASP A 183 6.88 0.82 -10.93
N PRO A 184 5.95 1.07 -9.99
CA PRO A 184 5.58 0.12 -8.96
C PRO A 184 5.05 -1.22 -9.49
N PHE A 185 4.29 -1.21 -10.59
CA PHE A 185 3.70 -2.43 -11.17
C PHE A 185 4.77 -3.33 -11.78
N ALA A 186 5.64 -2.77 -12.62
CA ALA A 186 6.75 -3.52 -13.21
C ALA A 186 7.74 -4.03 -12.15
N ARG A 187 7.96 -3.29 -11.06
CA ARG A 187 8.78 -3.78 -9.94
C ARG A 187 8.14 -4.94 -9.20
N LEU A 188 6.84 -4.87 -8.93
CA LEU A 188 6.10 -5.96 -8.31
C LEU A 188 6.11 -7.21 -9.20
N HIS A 189 5.99 -7.04 -10.52
CA HIS A 189 6.15 -8.13 -11.48
C HIS A 189 7.54 -8.77 -11.40
N GLN A 190 8.61 -7.98 -11.46
CA GLN A 190 10.00 -8.47 -11.32
C GLN A 190 10.20 -9.24 -10.01
N LEU A 191 9.60 -8.76 -8.92
CA LEU A 191 9.64 -9.44 -7.64
C LEU A 191 8.98 -10.83 -7.72
N TRP A 192 7.79 -10.93 -8.30
CA TRP A 192 7.10 -12.20 -8.45
C TRP A 192 7.80 -13.15 -9.42
N GLU A 193 8.36 -12.65 -10.54
CA GLU A 193 9.16 -13.46 -11.45
C GLU A 193 10.37 -14.10 -10.74
N LEU A 194 11.00 -13.38 -9.81
CA LEU A 194 12.09 -13.89 -8.99
C LEU A 194 11.62 -14.89 -7.93
N LEU A 195 10.48 -14.64 -7.29
CA LEU A 195 9.98 -15.45 -6.18
C LEU A 195 9.34 -16.76 -6.64
N LEU A 196 8.54 -16.76 -7.72
CA LEU A 196 7.75 -17.92 -8.12
C LEU A 196 8.57 -19.22 -8.27
N PRO A 197 9.72 -19.25 -8.97
CA PRO A 197 10.53 -20.47 -9.08
C PRO A 197 11.09 -20.98 -7.75
N GLY A 198 11.22 -20.11 -6.75
CA GLY A 198 11.75 -20.45 -5.43
C GLY A 198 10.68 -20.94 -4.44
N VAL A 199 9.39 -20.67 -4.69
CA VAL A 199 8.32 -20.93 -3.70
C VAL A 199 7.21 -21.85 -4.21
N VAL A 200 6.98 -21.89 -5.53
CA VAL A 200 5.88 -22.67 -6.13
C VAL A 200 6.34 -24.09 -6.45
N ALA A 201 5.45 -25.06 -6.21
CA ALA A 201 5.71 -26.45 -6.57
C ALA A 201 5.94 -26.60 -8.09
N ASP A 202 6.88 -27.45 -8.50
CA ASP A 202 7.27 -27.61 -9.92
C ASP A 202 6.07 -27.92 -10.84
N ALA A 203 5.08 -28.65 -10.33
CA ALA A 203 3.86 -28.99 -11.06
C ALA A 203 2.95 -27.77 -11.33
N SER A 204 2.90 -26.81 -10.41
CA SER A 204 2.05 -25.62 -10.50
C SER A 204 2.77 -24.41 -11.11
N LEU A 205 4.11 -24.43 -11.19
CA LEU A 205 4.92 -23.28 -11.63
C LEU A 205 4.52 -22.72 -13.02
N PRO A 206 4.32 -23.53 -14.08
CA PRO A 206 3.94 -23.01 -15.39
C PRO A 206 2.60 -22.26 -15.36
N TYR A 207 1.66 -22.71 -14.53
CA TYR A 207 0.36 -22.07 -14.34
C TYR A 207 0.52 -20.68 -13.71
N PHE A 208 1.25 -20.58 -12.60
CA PHE A 208 1.44 -19.31 -11.90
C PHE A 208 2.26 -18.29 -12.69
N GLN A 209 3.21 -18.74 -13.51
CA GLN A 209 3.90 -17.85 -14.45
C GLN A 209 2.95 -17.27 -15.52
N GLN A 210 2.02 -18.08 -16.03
CA GLN A 210 1.00 -17.59 -16.95
C GLN A 210 0.00 -16.66 -16.24
N PHE A 211 -0.40 -16.99 -15.01
CA PHE A 211 -1.25 -16.14 -14.19
C PHE A 211 -0.61 -14.77 -13.96
N LEU A 212 0.65 -14.71 -13.53
CA LEU A 212 1.38 -13.46 -13.31
C LEU A 212 1.41 -12.57 -14.57
N ARG A 213 1.65 -13.15 -15.75
CA ARG A 213 1.62 -12.40 -17.03
C ARG A 213 0.23 -11.81 -17.32
N ARG A 214 -0.85 -12.54 -17.00
CA ARG A 214 -2.22 -12.03 -17.18
C ARG A 214 -2.53 -10.90 -16.21
N GLU A 215 -2.03 -10.97 -14.97
CA GLU A 215 -2.20 -9.91 -13.99
C GLU A 215 -1.55 -8.61 -14.45
N VAL A 216 -0.29 -8.64 -14.92
CA VAL A 216 0.36 -7.42 -15.45
C VAL A 216 -0.47 -6.76 -16.56
N MET A 217 -0.99 -7.55 -17.49
CA MET A 217 -1.81 -7.05 -18.60
C MET A 217 -3.10 -6.35 -18.12
N ARG A 218 -3.70 -6.80 -17.00
CA ARG A 218 -4.90 -6.15 -16.43
C ARG A 218 -4.58 -4.76 -15.90
N HIS A 219 -3.45 -4.62 -15.21
CA HIS A 219 -3.06 -3.35 -14.60
C HIS A 219 -2.43 -2.38 -15.60
N THR A 220 -1.72 -2.86 -16.62
CA THR A 220 -1.21 -1.99 -17.69
C THR A 220 -2.31 -1.48 -18.62
N ALA A 221 -3.31 -2.30 -18.94
CA ALA A 221 -4.46 -1.87 -19.74
C ALA A 221 -5.35 -0.86 -19.01
N ALA A 222 -5.53 -1.02 -17.69
CA ALA A 222 -6.27 -0.05 -16.86
C ALA A 222 -5.54 1.31 -16.75
N GLY A 223 -4.22 1.31 -16.63
CA GLY A 223 -3.43 2.54 -16.61
C GLY A 223 -3.45 3.30 -17.94
N ALA A 224 -3.42 2.60 -19.07
CA ALA A 224 -3.48 3.23 -20.40
C ALA A 224 -4.83 3.92 -20.68
N SER A 225 -5.94 3.38 -20.16
CA SER A 225 -7.26 4.03 -20.32
C SER A 225 -7.42 5.31 -19.51
N ASP A 226 -6.75 5.42 -18.36
CA ASP A 226 -6.80 6.63 -17.52
C ASP A 226 -5.91 7.76 -18.07
N ASP A 227 -4.75 7.43 -18.63
CA ASP A 227 -3.86 8.43 -19.29
C ASP A 227 -4.48 9.00 -20.57
N ASP A 228 -5.16 8.18 -21.38
CA ASP A 228 -5.89 8.64 -22.57
C ASP A 228 -7.08 9.57 -22.20
N ALA A 229 -7.71 9.36 -21.05
CA ALA A 229 -8.78 10.22 -20.54
C ALA A 229 -8.24 11.55 -19.96
N ALA A 230 -7.08 11.52 -19.30
CA ALA A 230 -6.41 12.72 -18.81
C ALA A 230 -5.88 13.60 -19.94
N GLY A 231 -5.29 13.00 -20.98
CA GLY A 231 -4.79 13.71 -22.17
C GLY A 231 -5.88 14.36 -23.03
N ALA A 232 -7.12 13.84 -22.99
CA ALA A 232 -8.26 14.43 -23.67
C ALA A 232 -8.86 15.64 -22.95
N THR A 233 -8.51 15.88 -21.68
CA THR A 233 -9.08 16.97 -20.87
C THR A 233 -8.20 18.24 -20.90
N GLU A 234 -6.95 18.14 -21.35
CA GLU A 234 -6.03 19.29 -21.52
C GLU A 234 -6.02 19.88 -22.94
N ALA A 235 -6.82 19.33 -23.86
CA ALA A 235 -6.84 19.71 -25.27
C ALA A 235 -8.02 20.60 -25.71
N ASP A 236 -8.80 21.14 -24.77
CA ASP A 236 -9.98 22.00 -25.05
C ASP A 236 -9.84 23.42 -24.45
#